data_AF-A0A7X6JC69-F1
#
_entry.id   AF-A0A7X6JC69-F1
#
_cell.length_a   1.000
_cell.length_b   1.000
_cell.length_c   1.000
_cell.angle_alpha   90.00
_cell.angle_beta   90.00
_cell.angle_gamma   90.00
#
_symmetry.space_group_name_H-M   'P 1'
#
loop_
_entity.id
_entity.type
_entity.pdbx_description
1 polymer ?
#
loop_
_entity_poly.entity_id
_entity_poly.type
_entity_poly.pdbx_seq_one_letter_code
_entity_poly.pdbx_strand_id
1 'polypeptide(L)'
;MIVRIENYLSSSEMRCLFSEDGEDVCEIIKSFIDDPKQNALLLSFERVSFKYNTREILLNTIGRYLLNLAREEAFKECPLICFLDEAHQFVGRSIGDDTNRISLDAFGLIAKEGRKFGLTAAIATQRPRDVPTDVLSQLGTLFVHRLTNDRDRETIERACGDLDRDAAAFIPSLAQGEAIIVGPDLPAPLPVIITHPEKAQQPESKGPDYQKHWG
;
A
#
# COMPACT_ATOMS: atom_id res chain seq x y z
N MET A 1 -33.61 6.54 4.27
CA MET A 1 -32.29 7.18 4.08
C MET A 1 -31.72 7.63 5.42
N ILE A 2 -32.44 8.43 6.20
CA ILE A 2 -32.05 8.89 7.55
C ILE A 2 -31.70 7.72 8.50
N VAL A 3 -32.56 6.72 8.64
CA VAL A 3 -32.30 5.52 9.47
C VAL A 3 -31.03 4.77 9.06
N ARG A 4 -30.67 4.77 7.77
CA ARG A 4 -29.45 4.11 7.29
C ARG A 4 -28.20 4.90 7.68
N ILE A 5 -28.29 6.24 7.65
CA ILE A 5 -27.23 7.15 8.09
C ILE A 5 -27.05 7.05 9.60
N GLU A 6 -28.14 7.07 10.38
CA GLU A 6 -28.11 6.91 11.83
C GLU A 6 -27.50 5.56 12.26
N ASN A 7 -27.80 4.48 11.53
CA ASN A 7 -27.17 3.18 11.76
C ASN A 7 -25.67 3.18 11.49
N TYR A 8 -25.18 3.93 10.49
CA TYR A 8 -23.74 4.08 10.24
C TYR A 8 -23.06 4.93 11.32
N LEU A 9 -23.68 6.04 11.72
CA LEU A 9 -23.15 6.93 12.75
C LEU A 9 -23.11 6.28 14.14
N SER A 10 -24.05 5.39 14.44
CA SER A 10 -24.13 4.66 15.71
C SER A 10 -23.37 3.32 15.71
N SER A 11 -22.84 2.88 14.57
CA SER A 11 -22.13 1.61 14.47
C SER A 11 -20.76 1.69 15.15
N SER A 12 -20.52 0.74 16.06
CA SER A 12 -19.22 0.57 16.74
C SER A 12 -18.06 0.40 15.77
N GLU A 13 -18.32 -0.17 14.59
CA GLU A 13 -17.35 -0.46 13.54
C GLU A 13 -16.88 0.79 12.80
N MET A 14 -17.73 1.81 12.67
CA MET A 14 -17.39 3.11 12.06
C MET A 14 -17.00 4.18 13.09
N ARG A 15 -16.91 3.81 14.38
CA ARG A 15 -16.55 4.73 15.47
C ARG A 15 -15.22 5.44 15.20
N CYS A 16 -14.24 4.76 14.60
CA CYS A 16 -12.96 5.38 14.23
C CYS A 16 -13.05 6.50 13.16
N LEU A 17 -14.16 6.58 12.42
CA LEU A 17 -14.40 7.62 11.41
C LEU A 17 -15.24 8.78 11.93
N PHE A 18 -16.16 8.51 12.87
CA PHE A 18 -17.20 9.48 13.25
C PHE A 18 -17.20 9.87 14.73
N SER A 19 -16.42 9.20 15.57
CA SER A 19 -16.30 9.54 16.99
C SER A 19 -15.33 10.69 17.18
N GLU A 20 -15.62 11.55 18.15
CA GLU A 20 -14.68 12.55 18.67
C GLU A 20 -13.72 11.96 19.72
N ASP A 21 -13.89 10.68 20.09
CA ASP A 21 -13.02 9.99 21.04
C ASP A 21 -11.75 9.48 20.33
N GLY A 22 -10.59 10.02 20.72
CA GLY A 22 -9.29 9.56 20.24
C GLY A 22 -8.41 10.72 19.79
N GLU A 23 -7.32 10.40 19.09
CA GLU A 23 -6.47 11.39 18.43
C GLU A 23 -6.89 11.55 16.97
N ASP A 24 -6.88 12.79 16.47
CA ASP A 24 -7.16 13.07 15.07
C ASP A 24 -5.95 12.65 14.21
N VAL A 25 -6.17 11.69 13.31
CA VAL A 25 -5.14 11.19 12.40
C VAL A 25 -4.55 12.30 11.51
N CYS A 26 -5.33 13.30 11.12
CA CYS A 26 -4.87 14.43 10.34
C CYS A 26 -3.90 15.32 11.15
N GLU A 27 -4.14 15.49 12.45
CA GLU A 27 -3.25 16.23 13.36
C GLU A 27 -1.96 15.44 13.64
N ILE A 28 -2.05 14.12 13.82
CA ILE A 28 -0.88 13.23 13.94
C ILE A 28 -0.01 13.35 12.68
N ILE A 29 -0.61 13.25 11.49
CA ILE A 29 0.11 13.36 10.21
C ILE A 29 0.77 14.74 10.09
N LYS A 30 0.08 15.83 10.43
CA LYS A 30 0.67 17.18 10.41
C LYS A 30 1.85 17.29 11.37
N SER A 31 1.68 16.84 12.60
CA SER A 31 2.72 16.88 13.63
C SER A 31 3.96 16.09 13.19
N PHE A 32 3.77 14.96 12.49
CA PHE A 32 4.85 14.20 11.89
C PHE A 32 5.56 14.95 10.77
N ILE A 33 4.81 15.59 9.86
CA ILE A 33 5.38 16.36 8.74
C ILE A 33 6.18 17.58 9.24
N ASP A 34 5.69 18.24 10.29
CA ASP A 34 6.30 19.45 10.84
C ASP A 34 7.53 19.17 11.73
N ASP A 35 7.72 17.93 12.20
CA ASP A 35 8.87 17.54 13.04
C ASP A 35 9.98 16.88 12.19
N PRO A 36 11.04 17.63 11.81
CA PRO A 36 12.12 17.11 10.98
C PRO A 36 12.97 16.03 11.68
N LYS A 37 12.76 15.77 12.98
CA LYS A 37 13.45 14.69 13.70
C LYS A 37 12.77 13.34 13.53
N GLN A 38 11.51 13.31 13.09
CA GLN A 38 10.78 12.08 12.87
C GLN A 38 11.03 11.56 11.46
N ASN A 39 11.42 10.29 11.35
CA ASN A 39 11.77 9.67 10.07
C ASN A 39 10.67 8.73 9.55
N ALA A 40 9.77 8.27 10.42
CA ALA A 40 8.72 7.33 10.06
C ALA A 40 7.49 7.50 10.96
N LEU A 41 6.30 7.40 10.34
CA LEU A 41 5.01 7.31 11.01
C LEU A 41 4.34 6.00 10.58
N LEU A 42 3.96 5.16 11.55
CA LEU A 42 3.23 3.92 11.30
C LEU A 42 1.76 4.10 11.68
N LEU A 43 0.88 4.00 10.68
CA LEU A 43 -0.57 3.96 10.90
C LEU A 43 -1.04 2.50 10.80
N SER A 44 -1.36 1.88 11.94
CA SER A 44 -1.82 0.49 11.98
C SER A 44 -3.33 0.37 11.81
N PHE A 45 -3.75 -0.45 10.84
CA PHE A 45 -5.17 -0.76 10.56
C PHE A 45 -5.60 -2.10 11.14
N GLU A 46 -4.76 -2.76 11.96
CA GLU A 46 -4.99 -4.10 12.49
C GLU A 46 -6.36 -4.24 13.16
N ARG A 47 -6.76 -3.23 13.95
CA ARG A 47 -8.01 -3.22 14.74
C ARG A 47 -9.20 -2.55 14.04
N VAL A 48 -9.03 -2.07 12.81
CA VAL A 48 -10.12 -1.44 12.06
C VAL A 48 -11.04 -2.54 11.52
N SER A 49 -12.35 -2.35 11.57
CA SER A 49 -13.31 -3.36 11.09
C SER A 49 -13.27 -3.52 9.57
N PHE A 50 -13.45 -4.75 9.09
CA PHE A 50 -13.71 -5.03 7.66
C PHE A 50 -15.17 -4.79 7.26
N LYS A 51 -16.07 -4.64 8.23
CA LYS A 51 -17.47 -4.36 7.92
C LYS A 51 -17.58 -2.99 7.27
N TYR A 52 -18.55 -2.87 6.36
CA TYR A 52 -18.87 -1.61 5.68
C TYR A 52 -17.72 -0.94 4.94
N ASN A 53 -16.68 -1.69 4.59
CA ASN A 53 -15.49 -1.19 3.91
C ASN A 53 -14.78 -0.04 4.67
N THR A 54 -14.84 -0.05 6.01
CA THR A 54 -14.29 1.03 6.84
C THR A 54 -12.79 1.24 6.61
N ARG A 55 -12.01 0.15 6.47
CA ARG A 55 -10.57 0.23 6.19
C ARG A 55 -10.30 0.94 4.87
N GLU A 56 -11.01 0.54 3.83
CA GLU A 56 -10.87 1.06 2.49
C GLU A 56 -11.25 2.54 2.42
N ILE A 57 -12.34 2.92 3.09
CA ILE A 57 -12.77 4.33 3.19
C ILE A 57 -11.74 5.17 3.94
N LEU A 58 -11.26 4.69 5.09
CA LEU A 58 -10.28 5.38 5.91
C LEU A 58 -8.97 5.60 5.14
N LEU A 59 -8.45 4.53 4.54
CA LEU A 59 -7.22 4.58 3.77
C LEU A 59 -7.35 5.50 2.55
N ASN A 60 -8.45 5.42 1.80
CA ASN A 60 -8.69 6.33 0.67
C ASN A 60 -8.80 7.79 1.12
N THR A 61 -9.44 8.05 2.26
CA THR A 61 -9.52 9.39 2.87
C THR A 61 -8.13 9.93 3.23
N ILE A 62 -7.29 9.12 3.88
CA ILE A 62 -5.91 9.49 4.20
C ILE A 62 -5.10 9.76 2.93
N GLY A 63 -5.23 8.91 1.90
CA GLY A 63 -4.57 9.13 0.62
C GLY A 63 -5.01 10.44 -0.06
N ARG A 64 -6.31 10.77 -0.02
CA ARG A 64 -6.83 12.06 -0.53
C ARG A 64 -6.29 13.25 0.26
N TYR A 65 -6.20 13.12 1.59
CA TYR A 65 -5.65 14.14 2.46
C TYR A 65 -4.17 14.40 2.15
N LEU A 66 -3.35 13.36 2.05
CA LEU A 66 -1.94 13.47 1.67
C LEU A 66 -1.77 14.10 0.28
N LEU A 67 -2.61 13.73 -0.69
CA LEU A 67 -2.55 14.31 -2.03
C LEU A 67 -2.89 15.81 -2.01
N ASN A 68 -3.83 16.24 -1.16
CA ASN A 68 -4.16 17.66 -1.01
C ASN A 68 -2.98 18.43 -0.40
N LEU A 69 -2.37 17.91 0.68
CA LEU A 69 -1.15 18.50 1.26
C LEU A 69 -0.01 18.62 0.24
N ALA A 70 0.16 17.59 -0.59
CA ALA A 70 1.16 17.62 -1.67
C ALA A 70 0.88 18.76 -2.66
N ARG A 71 -0.38 18.93 -3.07
CA ARG A 71 -0.80 20.01 -3.98
C ARG A 71 -0.66 21.41 -3.38
N GLU A 72 -0.69 21.51 -2.05
CA GLU A 72 -0.37 22.72 -1.27
C GLU A 72 1.14 22.90 -1.05
N GLU A 73 1.98 22.13 -1.75
CA GLU A 73 3.44 22.18 -1.69
C GLU A 73 4.07 21.75 -0.35
N ALA A 74 3.33 21.05 0.52
CA ALA A 74 3.83 20.62 1.84
C ALA A 74 5.09 19.73 1.78
N PHE A 75 5.29 18.97 0.69
CA PHE A 75 6.41 18.03 0.54
C PHE A 75 7.51 18.51 -0.42
N LYS A 76 7.52 19.80 -0.76
CA LYS A 76 8.47 20.34 -1.75
C LYS A 76 9.91 20.37 -1.22
N GLU A 77 10.08 20.80 0.03
CA GLU A 77 11.39 20.87 0.69
C GLU A 77 11.76 19.52 1.35
N CYS A 78 10.76 18.77 1.80
CA CYS A 78 10.94 17.45 2.41
C CYS A 78 9.98 16.44 1.77
N PRO A 79 10.43 15.70 0.73
CA PRO A 79 9.61 14.71 0.05
C PRO A 79 9.14 13.59 1.00
N LEU A 80 7.89 13.17 0.83
CA LEU A 80 7.27 12.10 1.62
C LEU A 80 7.14 10.82 0.79
N ILE A 81 7.52 9.69 1.37
CA ILE A 81 7.24 8.36 0.82
C ILE A 81 6.17 7.69 1.67
N CYS A 82 5.02 7.40 1.05
CA CYS A 82 3.93 6.67 1.68
C CYS A 82 4.03 5.18 1.32
N PHE A 83 4.20 4.34 2.34
CA PHE A 83 4.21 2.89 2.18
C PHE A 83 2.80 2.33 2.38
N LEU A 84 2.28 1.63 1.37
CA LEU A 84 1.01 0.91 1.44
C LEU A 84 1.27 -0.59 1.41
N ASP A 85 0.99 -1.26 2.52
CA ASP A 85 1.03 -2.72 2.61
C ASP A 85 -0.32 -3.34 2.19
N GLU A 86 -0.28 -4.59 1.76
CA GLU A 86 -1.43 -5.37 1.29
C GLU A 86 -2.29 -4.64 0.24
N ALA A 87 -1.63 -3.94 -0.70
CA ALA A 87 -2.29 -2.98 -1.57
C ALA A 87 -3.40 -3.56 -2.47
N HIS A 88 -3.38 -4.86 -2.75
CA HIS A 88 -4.46 -5.53 -3.48
C HIS A 88 -5.81 -5.51 -2.75
N GLN A 89 -5.82 -5.24 -1.45
CA GLN A 89 -7.04 -5.05 -0.69
C GLN A 89 -7.69 -3.69 -1.01
N PHE A 90 -6.92 -2.70 -1.46
CA PHE A 90 -7.33 -1.30 -1.46
C PHE A 90 -7.32 -0.64 -2.84
N VAL A 91 -6.31 -0.93 -3.67
CA VAL A 91 -6.11 -0.25 -4.94
C VAL A 91 -7.04 -0.83 -6.00
N GLY A 92 -7.73 0.04 -6.76
CA GLY A 92 -8.60 -0.39 -7.87
C GLY A 92 -9.96 -0.92 -7.44
N ARG A 93 -10.27 -0.84 -6.15
CA ARG A 93 -11.57 -1.19 -5.60
C ARG A 93 -12.57 -0.07 -5.86
N SER A 94 -13.84 -0.45 -5.93
CA SER A 94 -14.94 0.50 -5.87
C SER A 94 -15.97 0.02 -4.87
N ILE A 95 -16.53 0.97 -4.12
CA ILE A 95 -17.57 0.73 -3.13
C ILE A 95 -18.89 1.23 -3.68
N GLY A 96 -19.96 0.48 -3.48
CA GLY A 96 -21.32 0.88 -3.84
C GLY A 96 -21.94 -0.03 -4.88
N ASP A 97 -23.22 0.21 -5.12
CA ASP A 97 -24.01 -0.39 -6.19
C ASP A 97 -23.70 0.25 -7.55
N ASP A 98 -24.16 -0.37 -8.64
CA ASP A 98 -23.92 0.12 -10.02
C ASP A 98 -24.31 1.59 -10.24
N THR A 99 -25.22 2.11 -9.41
CA THR A 99 -25.69 3.49 -9.40
C THR A 99 -24.90 4.47 -8.52
N ASN A 100 -24.20 4.01 -7.47
CA ASN A 100 -23.43 4.89 -6.56
C ASN A 100 -22.00 4.35 -6.31
N ARG A 101 -21.29 4.09 -7.40
CA ARG A 101 -19.95 3.51 -7.35
C ARG A 101 -18.89 4.57 -7.02
N ILE A 102 -18.35 4.52 -5.82
CA ILE A 102 -17.22 5.35 -5.37
C ILE A 102 -15.92 4.61 -5.68
N SER A 103 -15.05 5.23 -6.47
CA SER A 103 -13.72 4.68 -6.75
C SER A 103 -12.76 4.96 -5.59
N LEU A 104 -12.04 3.94 -5.16
CA LEU A 104 -10.97 4.04 -4.16
C LEU A 104 -9.63 4.18 -4.90
N ASP A 105 -9.44 5.36 -5.49
CA ASP A 105 -8.38 5.68 -6.43
C ASP A 105 -7.27 6.56 -5.84
N ALA A 106 -7.34 6.95 -4.56
CA ALA A 106 -6.39 7.90 -3.97
C ALA A 106 -4.93 7.48 -4.18
N PHE A 107 -4.60 6.21 -3.88
CA PHE A 107 -3.24 5.70 -4.08
C PHE A 107 -2.85 5.53 -5.55
N GLY A 108 -3.83 5.27 -6.43
CA GLY A 108 -3.60 5.28 -7.88
C GLY A 108 -3.28 6.70 -8.39
N LEU A 109 -3.94 7.73 -7.85
CA LEU A 109 -3.62 9.12 -8.14
C LEU A 109 -2.28 9.55 -7.56
N ILE A 110 -1.94 9.12 -6.34
CA ILE A 110 -0.60 9.37 -5.77
C ILE A 110 0.47 8.75 -6.66
N ALA A 111 0.29 7.51 -7.13
CA ALA A 111 1.24 6.86 -8.03
C ALA A 111 1.39 7.61 -9.37
N LYS A 112 0.31 8.16 -9.92
CA LYS A 112 0.31 8.88 -11.21
C LYS A 112 0.82 10.31 -11.12
N GLU A 113 0.42 11.06 -10.10
CA GLU A 113 0.61 12.51 -10.03
C GLU A 113 1.45 12.97 -8.83
N GLY A 114 1.53 12.16 -7.77
CA GLY A 114 2.13 12.56 -6.49
C GLY A 114 3.59 12.97 -6.62
N ARG A 115 4.36 12.29 -7.49
CA ARG A 115 5.79 12.56 -7.71
C ARG A 115 6.06 14.02 -8.08
N LYS A 116 5.16 14.67 -8.83
CA LYS A 116 5.26 16.09 -9.21
C LYS A 116 5.31 17.02 -7.98
N PHE A 117 4.73 16.57 -6.87
CA PHE A 117 4.49 17.35 -5.66
C PHE A 117 5.31 16.83 -4.45
N GLY A 118 6.33 16.02 -4.68
CA GLY A 118 7.16 15.46 -3.60
C GLY A 118 6.51 14.32 -2.81
N LEU A 119 5.36 13.79 -3.26
CA LEU A 119 4.69 12.65 -2.63
C LEU A 119 4.87 11.37 -3.46
N THR A 120 5.59 10.39 -2.95
CA THR A 120 5.80 9.10 -3.63
C THR A 120 5.04 7.99 -2.91
N ALA A 121 4.48 7.04 -3.65
CA ALA A 121 3.89 5.82 -3.09
C ALA A 121 4.83 4.62 -3.31
N ALA A 122 5.09 3.87 -2.25
CA ALA A 122 5.69 2.55 -2.29
C ALA A 122 4.61 1.53 -1.93
N ILE A 123 4.40 0.54 -2.79
CA ILE A 123 3.27 -0.38 -2.69
C ILE A 123 3.79 -1.80 -2.53
N ALA A 124 3.38 -2.49 -1.47
CA ALA A 124 3.69 -3.89 -1.21
C ALA A 124 2.42 -4.75 -1.40
N THR A 125 2.56 -5.87 -2.11
CA THR A 125 1.47 -6.83 -2.29
C THR A 125 1.99 -8.22 -2.63
N GLN A 126 1.31 -9.23 -2.10
CA GLN A 126 1.50 -10.64 -2.46
C GLN A 126 0.70 -11.08 -3.70
N ARG A 127 -0.23 -10.24 -4.19
CA ARG A 127 -1.08 -10.50 -5.36
C ARG A 127 -0.99 -9.37 -6.37
N PRO A 128 0.09 -9.30 -7.17
CA PRO A 128 0.25 -8.21 -8.13
C PRO A 128 -0.87 -8.17 -9.18
N ARG A 129 -1.45 -9.32 -9.58
CA ARG A 129 -2.57 -9.36 -10.53
C ARG A 129 -3.85 -8.66 -10.06
N ASP A 130 -4.01 -8.52 -8.75
CA ASP A 130 -5.18 -7.89 -8.14
C ASP A 130 -4.98 -6.36 -8.03
N VAL A 131 -3.81 -5.85 -8.42
CA VAL A 131 -3.53 -4.41 -8.54
C VAL A 131 -3.77 -3.97 -9.98
N PRO A 132 -4.46 -2.84 -10.22
CA PRO A 132 -4.67 -2.30 -11.55
C PRO A 132 -3.36 -2.09 -12.32
N THR A 133 -3.33 -2.53 -13.58
CA THR A 133 -2.15 -2.42 -14.44
C THR A 133 -1.74 -0.97 -14.69
N ASP A 134 -2.71 -0.06 -14.74
CA ASP A 134 -2.46 1.38 -14.89
C ASP A 134 -1.82 2.02 -13.66
N VAL A 135 -1.87 1.37 -12.49
CA VAL A 135 -1.10 1.77 -11.31
C VAL A 135 0.29 1.11 -11.33
N LEU A 136 0.36 -0.19 -11.64
CA LEU A 136 1.63 -0.91 -11.72
C LEU A 136 2.59 -0.30 -12.75
N SER A 137 2.09 0.10 -13.91
CA SER A 137 2.88 0.74 -14.97
C SER A 137 3.37 2.16 -14.61
N GLN A 138 2.94 2.72 -13.48
CA GLN A 138 3.42 4.03 -12.99
C GLN A 138 4.49 3.86 -11.91
N LEU A 139 4.70 2.64 -11.42
CA LEU A 139 5.74 2.34 -10.45
C LEU A 139 7.09 2.37 -11.18
N GLY A 140 7.97 3.27 -10.75
CA GLY A 140 9.30 3.41 -11.34
C GLY A 140 10.20 2.23 -11.01
N THR A 141 10.29 1.86 -9.73
CA THR A 141 11.16 0.77 -9.28
C THR A 141 10.33 -0.35 -8.68
N LEU A 142 10.64 -1.58 -9.06
CA LEU A 142 9.97 -2.79 -8.63
C LEU A 142 10.97 -3.73 -7.97
N PHE A 143 10.61 -4.19 -6.77
CA PHE A 143 11.32 -5.24 -6.04
C PHE A 143 10.49 -6.51 -6.14
N VAL A 144 10.91 -7.43 -7.01
CA VAL A 144 10.16 -8.64 -7.33
C VAL A 144 10.76 -9.81 -6.56
N HIS A 145 10.07 -10.24 -5.52
CA HIS A 145 10.38 -11.48 -4.79
C HIS A 145 9.86 -12.71 -5.54
N ARG A 146 10.08 -13.90 -4.96
CA ARG A 146 9.58 -15.16 -5.51
C ARG A 146 8.07 -15.11 -5.79
N LEU A 147 7.71 -15.22 -7.08
CA LEU A 147 6.35 -15.42 -7.55
C LEU A 147 6.25 -16.79 -8.24
N THR A 148 5.47 -17.70 -7.66
CA THR A 148 5.28 -19.06 -8.19
C THR A 148 4.10 -19.18 -9.13
N ASN A 149 3.20 -18.19 -9.16
CA ASN A 149 2.02 -18.20 -10.00
C ASN A 149 2.32 -17.54 -11.34
N ASP A 150 2.07 -18.25 -12.44
CA ASP A 150 2.35 -17.75 -13.79
C ASP A 150 1.59 -16.47 -14.13
N ARG A 151 0.34 -16.31 -13.66
CA ARG A 151 -0.46 -15.10 -13.92
C ARG A 151 0.11 -13.88 -13.21
N ASP A 152 0.61 -14.07 -11.99
CA ASP A 152 1.23 -12.98 -11.22
C ASP A 152 2.55 -12.54 -11.88
N ARG A 153 3.33 -13.49 -12.40
CA ARG A 153 4.52 -13.20 -13.21
C ARG A 153 4.18 -12.47 -14.51
N GLU A 154 3.20 -12.95 -15.28
CA GLU A 154 2.76 -12.28 -16.50
C GLU A 154 2.30 -10.83 -16.24
N THR A 155 1.63 -10.57 -15.12
CA THR A 155 1.25 -9.20 -14.74
C THR A 155 2.48 -8.31 -14.53
N ILE A 156 3.50 -8.81 -13.83
CA ILE A 156 4.75 -8.06 -13.61
C ILE A 156 5.51 -7.88 -14.92
N GLU A 157 5.64 -8.92 -15.74
CA GLU A 157 6.27 -8.84 -17.07
C GLU A 157 5.62 -7.74 -17.94
N ARG A 158 4.28 -7.71 -17.99
CA ARG A 158 3.54 -6.69 -18.75
C ARG A 158 3.67 -5.29 -18.16
N ALA A 159 3.76 -5.17 -16.84
CA ALA A 159 3.89 -3.88 -16.17
C ALA A 159 5.30 -3.28 -16.31
N CYS A 160 6.34 -4.12 -16.33
CA CYS A 160 7.73 -3.68 -16.26
C CYS A 160 8.29 -3.19 -17.59
N GLY A 161 7.85 -3.70 -18.75
CA GLY A 161 8.39 -3.36 -20.08
C GLY A 161 9.86 -3.77 -20.31
N ASP A 162 10.74 -3.42 -19.37
CA ASP A 162 12.18 -3.65 -19.30
C ASP A 162 12.54 -5.01 -18.66
N LEU A 163 11.56 -5.74 -18.11
CA LEU A 163 11.80 -7.09 -17.60
C LEU A 163 11.82 -8.07 -18.77
N ASP A 164 13.02 -8.47 -19.17
CA ASP A 164 13.19 -9.43 -20.26
C ASP A 164 12.66 -10.82 -19.87
N ARG A 165 12.20 -11.60 -20.86
CA ARG A 165 11.53 -12.90 -20.64
C ARG A 165 12.42 -13.88 -19.88
N ASP A 166 13.73 -13.81 -20.10
CA ASP A 166 14.71 -14.66 -19.41
C ASP A 166 14.82 -14.29 -17.93
N ALA A 167 14.86 -13.00 -17.59
CA ALA A 167 14.87 -12.55 -16.19
C ALA A 167 13.59 -12.97 -15.46
N ALA A 168 12.44 -12.89 -16.13
CA ALA A 168 11.17 -13.32 -15.56
C ALA A 168 11.08 -14.83 -15.32
N ALA A 169 11.81 -15.64 -16.09
CA ALA A 169 11.91 -17.09 -15.91
C ALA A 169 12.66 -17.48 -14.62
N PHE A 170 13.49 -16.60 -14.05
CA PHE A 170 14.20 -16.84 -12.79
C PHE A 170 13.38 -16.47 -11.55
N ILE A 171 12.30 -15.68 -11.68
CA ILE A 171 11.46 -15.24 -10.55
C ILE A 171 10.94 -16.42 -9.71
N PRO A 172 10.46 -17.55 -10.29
CA PRO A 172 10.01 -18.70 -9.50
C PRO A 172 11.11 -19.38 -8.69
N SER A 173 12.37 -19.28 -9.14
CA SER A 173 13.51 -19.96 -8.49
C SER A 173 14.12 -19.19 -7.32
N LEU A 174 13.73 -17.92 -7.11
CA LEU A 174 14.25 -17.10 -6.01
C LEU A 174 14.00 -17.74 -4.65
N ALA A 175 15.01 -17.78 -3.79
CA ALA A 175 14.88 -18.22 -2.41
C ALA A 175 14.24 -17.13 -1.53
N GLN A 176 13.88 -17.49 -0.30
CA GLN A 176 13.42 -16.50 0.67
C GLN A 176 14.53 -15.49 0.96
N GLY A 177 14.19 -14.20 0.90
CA GLY A 177 15.17 -13.12 1.05
C GLY A 177 15.83 -12.70 -0.26
N GLU A 178 15.63 -13.41 -1.37
CA GLU A 178 16.08 -12.99 -2.69
C GLU A 178 15.00 -12.17 -3.42
N ALA A 179 15.45 -11.22 -4.23
CA ALA A 179 14.59 -10.41 -5.10
C ALA A 179 15.31 -10.03 -6.39
N ILE A 180 14.55 -9.61 -7.39
CA ILE A 180 15.06 -8.95 -8.59
C ILE A 180 14.57 -7.50 -8.56
N ILE A 181 15.48 -6.55 -8.74
CA ILE A 181 15.16 -5.13 -8.86
C ILE A 181 15.07 -4.77 -10.34
N VAL A 182 13.98 -4.12 -10.72
CA VAL A 182 13.75 -3.56 -12.06
C VAL A 182 13.40 -2.09 -11.92
N GLY A 183 13.89 -1.24 -12.82
CA GLY A 183 13.52 0.17 -12.86
C GLY A 183 14.27 0.95 -13.92
N PRO A 184 13.83 2.17 -14.23
CA PRO A 184 14.33 2.96 -15.37
C PRO A 184 15.80 3.37 -15.22
N ASP A 185 16.29 3.47 -13.99
CA ASP A 185 17.68 3.82 -13.69
C ASP A 185 18.62 2.60 -13.67
N LEU A 186 18.09 1.39 -13.90
CA LEU A 186 18.87 0.16 -13.95
C LEU A 186 19.06 -0.30 -15.41
N PRO A 187 20.29 -0.63 -15.82
CA PRO A 187 20.57 -1.05 -17.19
C PRO A 187 20.03 -2.45 -17.52
N ALA A 188 19.77 -3.26 -16.50
CA ALA A 188 19.22 -4.60 -16.59
C ALA A 188 18.61 -5.00 -15.23
N PRO A 189 17.70 -6.01 -15.19
CA PRO A 189 17.21 -6.58 -13.94
C PRO A 189 18.36 -7.04 -13.03
N LEU A 190 18.37 -6.59 -11.77
CA LEU A 190 19.46 -6.85 -10.82
C LEU A 190 18.99 -7.82 -9.73
N PRO A 191 19.53 -9.05 -9.65
CA PRO A 191 19.31 -9.94 -8.53
C PRO A 191 19.97 -9.39 -7.26
N VAL A 192 19.24 -9.41 -6.14
CA VAL A 192 19.70 -8.93 -4.83
C VAL A 192 19.30 -9.89 -3.72
N ILE A 193 20.07 -9.85 -2.63
CA ILE A 193 19.77 -10.55 -1.38
C ILE A 193 19.44 -9.49 -0.33
N ILE A 194 18.23 -9.56 0.23
CA ILE A 194 17.75 -8.65 1.25
C ILE A 194 18.35 -9.04 2.60
N THR A 195 19.01 -8.08 3.24
CA THR A 195 19.56 -8.28 4.58
C THR A 195 18.43 -8.27 5.60
N HIS A 196 18.44 -9.25 6.51
CA HIS A 196 17.44 -9.31 7.58
C HIS A 196 17.64 -8.15 8.57
N PRO A 197 16.54 -7.51 9.02
CA PRO A 197 16.63 -6.53 10.09
C PRO A 197 17.07 -7.20 11.39
N GLU A 198 17.61 -6.39 12.31
CA GLU A 198 18.00 -6.86 13.64
C GLU A 198 16.82 -7.52 14.35
N LYS A 199 17.07 -8.51 15.22
CA LYS A 199 16.01 -9.28 15.88
C LYS A 199 14.97 -8.40 16.60
N ALA A 200 15.40 -7.29 17.17
CA ALA A 200 14.52 -6.35 17.88
C ALA A 200 13.60 -5.55 16.94
N GLN A 201 13.91 -5.50 15.64
CA GLN A 201 13.19 -4.75 14.61
C GLN A 201 12.37 -5.68 13.70
N GLN A 202 12.41 -7.00 13.94
CA GLN A 202 11.64 -7.96 13.15
C GLN A 202 10.16 -7.89 13.51
N PRO A 203 9.25 -7.95 12.51
CA PRO A 203 7.82 -7.92 12.75
C PRO A 203 7.37 -9.16 13.51
N GLU A 204 6.38 -9.02 14.39
CA GLU A 204 5.68 -10.12 15.07
C GLU A 204 4.81 -10.89 14.06
N SER A 205 5.47 -11.72 13.27
CA SER A 205 4.89 -12.41 12.09
C SER A 205 4.80 -13.93 12.28
N LYS A 206 5.07 -14.42 13.50
CA LYS A 206 5.00 -15.86 13.79
C LYS A 206 3.54 -16.30 13.80
N GLY A 207 3.16 -17.01 12.75
CA GLY A 207 1.91 -17.77 12.73
C GLY A 207 1.85 -18.79 13.87
N PRO A 208 0.65 -19.28 14.20
CA PRO A 208 0.50 -20.30 15.22
C PRO A 208 1.30 -21.56 14.88
N ASP A 209 1.95 -22.13 15.88
CA ASP A 209 2.72 -23.36 15.74
C ASP A 209 1.77 -24.57 15.68
N TYR A 210 1.24 -24.83 14.49
CA TYR A 210 0.31 -25.95 14.27
C TYR A 210 0.94 -27.29 14.63
N GLN A 211 2.25 -27.49 14.45
CA GLN A 211 2.92 -28.75 14.78
C GLN A 211 2.90 -29.00 16.30
N LYS A 212 3.10 -27.95 17.09
CA LYS A 212 2.97 -28.03 18.55
C LYS A 212 1.54 -28.29 19.01
N HIS A 213 0.54 -27.79 18.28
CA HIS A 213 -0.85 -27.80 18.72
C HIS A 213 -1.70 -28.95 18.17
N TRP A 214 -1.36 -29.50 17.00
CA TRP A 214 -2.20 -30.48 16.31
C TRP A 214 -1.67 -31.91 16.33
N GLY A 215 -0.39 -32.13 16.68
CA GLY A 215 0.18 -33.47 16.95
C GLY A 215 0.11 -34.42 15.76
#